data_AF-A0A918HYP3-F1
#
_entry.id   AF-A0A918HYP3-F1
#
_cell.length_a   1.000
_cell.length_b   1.000
_cell.length_c   1.000
_cell.angle_alpha   90.00
_cell.angle_beta   90.00
_cell.angle_gamma   90.00
#
_symmetry.space_group_name_H-M   'P 1'
#
loop_
_entity.id
_entity.type
_entity.pdbx_description
1 polymer ?
#
loop_
_entity_poly.entity_id
_entity_poly.type
_entity_poly.pdbx_seq_one_letter_code
_entity_poly.pdbx_strand_id
1 'polypeptide(L)'
;MGHGGNVIQELTTDHREVDALFTKLASLPADDEQRRELADELTMELIRHAVAEEMYLYPAVRRYVDGGDDLADKEIEDHSEVERMLKDLEGCRPGEAQFDALINRLQSTVTAHVADEENRLFPLLAESCSPQALDELGEKIRSAKKTAPTRPHPAAPDTPPANKLLAPGTGMVDRLRDMLTGRGRG
;
A
#
# COMPACT_ATOMS: atom_id res chain seq x y z
N MET A 1 2.47 7.64 5.91
CA MET A 1 3.10 8.95 6.21
C MET A 1 4.63 8.84 6.02
N GLY A 2 5.51 9.50 6.77
CA GLY A 2 6.95 9.26 6.72
C GLY A 2 7.48 9.13 8.15
N HIS A 3 8.00 7.96 8.52
CA HIS A 3 8.24 7.60 9.93
C HIS A 3 9.72 7.71 10.33
N GLY A 4 10.62 7.68 9.35
CA GLY A 4 12.06 7.75 9.55
C GLY A 4 12.70 6.36 9.73
N GLY A 5 14.03 6.31 9.83
CA GLY A 5 14.75 5.04 9.84
C GLY A 5 14.93 4.43 8.45
N ASN A 6 15.39 3.18 8.42
CA ASN A 6 15.64 2.46 7.18
C ASN A 6 14.35 1.96 6.53
N VAL A 7 14.44 1.45 5.29
CA VAL A 7 13.29 0.93 4.54
C VAL A 7 12.43 -0.06 5.30
N ILE A 8 13.02 -1.02 6.02
CA ILE A 8 12.29 -2.06 6.74
C ILE A 8 11.50 -1.43 7.88
N GLN A 9 12.11 -0.51 8.63
CA GLN A 9 11.43 0.19 9.72
C GLN A 9 10.27 1.06 9.22
N GLU A 10 10.46 1.72 8.07
CA GLU A 10 9.44 2.55 7.44
C GLU A 10 8.22 1.72 7.04
N LEU A 11 8.43 0.62 6.32
CA LEU A 11 7.35 -0.23 5.80
C LEU A 11 6.67 -1.05 6.90
N THR A 12 7.42 -1.59 7.87
CA THR A 12 6.82 -2.21 9.07
C THR A 12 5.97 -1.22 9.88
N THR A 13 6.31 0.08 9.86
CA THR A 13 5.43 1.09 10.48
C THR A 13 4.14 1.25 9.69
N ASP A 14 4.20 1.32 8.36
CA ASP A 14 3.01 1.35 7.52
C ASP A 14 2.10 0.14 7.77
N HIS A 15 2.67 -1.07 7.85
CA HIS A 15 1.91 -2.31 8.12
C HIS A 15 1.11 -2.22 9.42
N ARG A 16 1.71 -1.66 10.48
CA ARG A 16 1.04 -1.48 11.78
C ARG A 16 -0.08 -0.44 11.71
N GLU A 17 0.11 0.63 10.93
CA GLU A 17 -0.92 1.64 10.73
C GLU A 17 -2.12 1.07 9.96
N VAL A 18 -1.86 0.27 8.92
CA VAL A 18 -2.88 -0.46 8.15
C VAL A 18 -3.64 -1.46 9.02
N ASP A 19 -2.96 -2.27 9.83
CA ASP A 19 -3.61 -3.20 10.78
C ASP A 19 -4.48 -2.47 11.80
N ALA A 20 -4.02 -1.32 12.29
CA ALA A 20 -4.81 -0.48 13.18
C ALA A 20 -6.08 0.07 12.49
N LEU A 21 -6.03 0.39 11.20
CA LEU A 21 -7.21 0.80 10.43
C LEU A 21 -8.22 -0.35 10.27
N PHE A 22 -7.76 -1.56 9.97
CA PHE A 22 -8.63 -2.74 9.94
C PHE A 22 -9.28 -3.00 11.31
N THR A 23 -8.51 -2.89 12.39
CA THR A 23 -9.04 -3.03 13.76
C THR A 23 -10.11 -1.99 14.07
N LYS A 24 -9.89 -0.72 13.69
CA LYS A 24 -10.90 0.34 13.85
C LYS A 24 -12.16 0.04 13.03
N LEU A 25 -12.03 -0.34 11.77
CA LEU A 25 -13.15 -0.72 10.89
C LEU A 25 -14.00 -1.84 11.46
N ALA A 26 -13.38 -2.86 12.06
CA ALA A 26 -14.04 -4.00 12.67
C ALA A 26 -14.73 -3.66 14.00
N SER A 27 -14.30 -2.58 14.67
CA SER A 27 -14.88 -2.15 15.95
C SER A 27 -16.17 -1.35 15.83
N LEU A 28 -16.48 -0.84 14.63
CA LEU A 28 -17.66 -0.03 14.36
C LEU A 28 -18.88 -0.88 13.94
N PRO A 29 -20.11 -0.44 14.24
CA PRO A 29 -21.33 -1.06 13.70
C PRO A 29 -21.32 -1.12 12.18
N ALA A 30 -21.94 -2.15 11.60
CA ALA A 30 -21.82 -2.42 10.17
C ALA A 30 -22.29 -1.25 9.28
N ASP A 31 -23.32 -0.54 9.71
CA ASP A 31 -23.96 0.60 9.04
C ASP A 31 -23.42 1.98 9.49
N ASP A 32 -22.36 2.01 10.30
CA ASP A 32 -21.75 3.27 10.73
C ASP A 32 -21.05 3.97 9.56
N GLU A 33 -21.46 5.21 9.26
CA GLU A 33 -20.92 6.04 8.18
C GLU A 33 -19.41 6.31 8.35
N GLN A 34 -18.87 6.29 9.58
CA GLN A 34 -17.43 6.42 9.83
C GLN A 34 -16.63 5.28 9.17
N ARG A 35 -17.25 4.12 8.90
CA ARG A 35 -16.58 3.03 8.17
C ARG A 35 -16.22 3.43 6.75
N ARG A 36 -16.97 4.33 6.10
CA ARG A 36 -16.62 4.84 4.77
C ARG A 36 -15.36 5.70 4.83
N GLU A 37 -15.25 6.55 5.85
CA GLU A 37 -14.09 7.42 6.06
C GLU A 37 -12.83 6.58 6.34
N LEU A 38 -12.94 5.57 7.21
CA LEU A 38 -11.83 4.66 7.50
C LEU A 38 -11.44 3.79 6.30
N ALA A 39 -12.41 3.29 5.53
CA ALA A 39 -12.13 2.55 4.30
C ALA A 39 -11.45 3.45 3.25
N ASP A 40 -11.79 4.74 3.23
CA ASP A 40 -11.16 5.72 2.38
C ASP A 40 -9.70 6.00 2.79
N GLU A 41 -9.44 6.13 4.08
CA GLU A 41 -8.10 6.24 4.67
C GLU A 41 -7.26 5.00 4.39
N LEU A 42 -7.80 3.81 4.66
CA LEU A 42 -7.17 2.52 4.36
C LEU A 42 -6.76 2.41 2.90
N THR A 43 -7.66 2.79 1.98
CA THR A 43 -7.36 2.80 0.54
C THR A 43 -6.16 3.71 0.23
N MET A 44 -6.11 4.91 0.81
CA MET A 44 -5.03 5.85 0.54
C MET A 44 -3.69 5.31 1.03
N GLU A 45 -3.63 4.76 2.24
CA GLU A 45 -2.39 4.24 2.80
C GLU A 45 -1.93 2.98 2.05
N LEU A 46 -2.81 2.05 1.71
CA LEU A 46 -2.46 0.88 0.89
C LEU A 46 -1.92 1.25 -0.49
N ILE A 47 -2.55 2.19 -1.20
CA ILE A 47 -2.08 2.62 -2.53
C ILE A 47 -0.73 3.33 -2.44
N ARG A 48 -0.53 4.21 -1.45
CA ARG A 48 0.76 4.91 -1.28
C ARG A 48 1.89 3.94 -0.95
N HIS A 49 1.59 2.95 -0.12
CA HIS A 49 2.52 1.91 0.29
C HIS A 49 2.93 1.05 -0.91
N ALA A 50 1.97 0.46 -1.61
CA ALA A 50 2.20 -0.40 -2.77
C ALA A 50 3.02 0.30 -3.87
N VAL A 51 2.64 1.54 -4.22
CA VAL A 51 3.35 2.35 -5.21
C VAL A 51 4.81 2.61 -4.81
N ALA A 52 5.07 2.81 -3.52
CA ALA A 52 6.43 3.04 -3.05
C ALA A 52 7.29 1.77 -3.21
N GLU A 53 6.75 0.62 -2.84
CA GLU A 53 7.44 -0.67 -2.89
C GLU A 53 7.73 -1.09 -4.33
N GLU A 54 6.75 -0.99 -5.22
CA GLU A 54 6.90 -1.27 -6.65
C GLU A 54 7.93 -0.38 -7.33
N MET A 55 8.01 0.89 -6.94
CA MET A 55 8.97 1.81 -7.52
C MET A 55 10.40 1.62 -7.01
N TYR A 56 10.58 1.10 -5.79
CA TYR A 56 11.86 1.13 -5.09
C TYR A 56 12.22 -0.16 -4.35
N LEU A 57 11.34 -0.72 -3.52
CA LEU A 57 11.61 -1.95 -2.76
C LEU A 57 11.84 -3.13 -3.70
N TYR A 58 10.87 -3.47 -4.55
CA TYR A 58 10.96 -4.66 -5.39
C TYR A 58 12.11 -4.60 -6.41
N PRO A 59 12.41 -3.45 -7.05
CA PRO A 59 13.66 -3.32 -7.82
C PRO A 59 14.94 -3.54 -7.00
N ALA A 60 14.96 -3.19 -5.72
CA ALA A 60 16.09 -3.48 -4.84
C ALA A 60 16.15 -4.97 -4.47
N VAL A 61 15.01 -5.59 -4.18
CA VAL A 61 14.90 -7.03 -3.90
C VAL A 61 15.45 -7.84 -5.09
N ARG A 62 14.98 -7.56 -6.31
CA ARG A 62 15.50 -8.20 -7.54
C ARG A 62 17.00 -8.05 -7.72
N ARG A 63 17.55 -6.91 -7.27
CA ARG A 63 18.96 -6.59 -7.46
C ARG A 63 19.88 -7.24 -6.43
N TYR A 64 19.44 -7.31 -5.18
CA TYR A 64 20.31 -7.66 -4.06
C TYR A 64 20.05 -9.05 -3.50
N VAL A 65 18.82 -9.56 -3.61
CA VAL A 65 18.41 -10.84 -3.01
C VAL A 65 18.49 -11.95 -4.05
N ASP A 66 19.16 -13.06 -3.70
CA ASP A 66 19.15 -14.27 -4.52
C ASP A 66 17.71 -14.82 -4.64
N GLY A 67 17.24 -15.04 -5.87
CA GLY A 67 15.83 -15.39 -6.11
C GLY A 67 14.86 -14.22 -5.92
N GLY A 68 15.37 -12.98 -5.90
CA GLY A 68 14.58 -11.76 -5.71
C GLY A 68 13.53 -11.49 -6.78
N ASP A 69 13.68 -12.07 -7.99
CA ASP A 69 12.67 -11.96 -9.05
C ASP A 69 11.35 -12.64 -8.67
N ASP A 70 11.38 -13.92 -8.30
CA ASP A 70 10.18 -14.66 -7.90
C ASP A 70 9.53 -14.07 -6.64
N LEU A 71 10.35 -13.53 -5.72
CA LEU A 71 9.87 -12.80 -4.54
C LEU A 71 9.08 -11.56 -4.97
N ALA A 72 9.70 -10.69 -5.76
CA ALA A 72 9.08 -9.47 -6.23
C ALA A 72 7.84 -9.71 -7.11
N ASP A 73 7.87 -10.72 -7.99
CA ASP A 73 6.73 -11.05 -8.85
C ASP A 73 5.51 -11.49 -8.04
N LYS A 74 5.71 -12.27 -6.98
CA LYS A 74 4.62 -12.66 -6.07
C LYS A 74 4.02 -11.45 -5.35
N GLU A 75 4.84 -10.60 -4.73
CA GLU A 75 4.32 -9.46 -3.97
C GLU A 75 3.57 -8.45 -4.86
N ILE A 76 4.04 -8.26 -6.11
CA ILE A 76 3.33 -7.43 -7.12
C ILE A 76 1.97 -8.05 -7.48
N GLU A 77 1.86 -9.37 -7.60
CA GLU A 77 0.57 -10.03 -7.86
C GLU A 77 -0.41 -9.84 -6.69
N ASP A 78 0.08 -9.93 -5.46
CA ASP A 78 -0.69 -9.67 -4.24
C ASP A 78 -1.18 -8.20 -4.22
N HIS A 79 -0.34 -7.22 -4.59
CA HIS A 79 -0.73 -5.82 -4.76
C HIS A 79 -1.83 -5.62 -5.80
N SER A 80 -1.69 -6.22 -6.99
CA SER A 80 -2.71 -6.10 -8.02
C SER A 80 -4.06 -6.69 -7.55
N GLU A 81 -4.06 -7.73 -6.72
CA GLU A 81 -5.30 -8.25 -6.10
C GLU A 81 -5.92 -7.26 -5.12
N VAL A 82 -5.10 -6.69 -4.21
CA VAL A 82 -5.54 -5.67 -3.27
C VAL A 82 -6.14 -4.47 -4.00
N GLU A 83 -5.48 -3.97 -5.05
CA GLU A 83 -5.94 -2.80 -5.80
C GLU A 83 -7.27 -3.04 -6.52
N ARG A 84 -7.49 -4.24 -7.08
CA ARG A 84 -8.80 -4.63 -7.65
C ARG A 84 -9.90 -4.62 -6.58
N MET A 85 -9.64 -5.15 -5.39
CA MET A 85 -10.61 -5.13 -4.30
C MET A 85 -10.90 -3.72 -3.79
N LEU A 86 -9.87 -2.87 -3.69
CA LEU A 86 -10.03 -1.46 -3.35
C LEU A 86 -10.87 -0.73 -4.41
N LYS A 87 -10.71 -1.10 -5.69
CA LYS A 87 -11.51 -0.53 -6.77
C LYS A 87 -12.99 -0.91 -6.65
N ASP A 88 -13.27 -2.18 -6.39
CA ASP A 88 -14.64 -2.65 -6.16
C ASP A 88 -15.27 -1.98 -4.93
N LEU A 89 -14.48 -1.77 -3.87
CA LEU A 89 -14.90 -1.12 -2.64
C LEU A 89 -15.31 0.36 -2.83
N GLU A 90 -14.85 1.06 -3.88
CA GLU A 90 -15.30 2.43 -4.19
C GLU A 90 -16.81 2.50 -4.48
N GLY A 91 -17.40 1.40 -4.95
CA GLY A 91 -18.82 1.30 -5.29
C GLY A 91 -19.73 0.88 -4.13
N CYS A 92 -19.16 0.43 -3.01
CA CYS A 92 -19.90 -0.13 -1.87
C CYS A 92 -20.08 0.88 -0.73
N ARG A 93 -21.14 0.69 0.05
CA ARG A 93 -21.46 1.51 1.24
C ARG A 93 -21.45 0.68 2.53
N PRO A 94 -21.16 1.29 3.70
CA PRO A 94 -21.41 0.65 4.99
C PRO A 94 -22.84 0.11 5.08
N GLY A 95 -23.00 -1.04 5.74
CA GLY A 95 -24.26 -1.77 5.85
C GLY A 95 -24.58 -2.71 4.68
N GLU A 96 -23.87 -2.59 3.53
CA GLU A 96 -23.99 -3.55 2.44
C GLU A 96 -23.13 -4.80 2.70
N ALA A 97 -23.70 -5.99 2.50
CA ALA A 97 -22.97 -7.25 2.70
C ALA A 97 -21.70 -7.35 1.83
N GLN A 98 -21.69 -6.70 0.66
CA GLN A 98 -20.52 -6.66 -0.22
C GLN A 98 -19.37 -5.82 0.37
N PHE A 99 -19.68 -4.72 1.07
CA PHE A 99 -18.68 -3.90 1.76
C PHE A 99 -17.93 -4.74 2.79
N ASP A 100 -18.66 -5.45 3.65
CA ASP A 100 -18.06 -6.31 4.68
C ASP A 100 -17.26 -7.46 4.08
N ALA A 101 -17.77 -8.09 3.04
CA ALA A 101 -17.06 -9.16 2.35
C ALA A 101 -15.72 -8.67 1.75
N LEU A 102 -15.71 -7.48 1.13
CA LEU A 102 -14.49 -6.89 0.57
C LEU A 102 -13.50 -6.48 1.67
N ILE A 103 -13.94 -5.84 2.75
CA ILE A 103 -13.07 -5.47 3.87
C ILE A 103 -12.42 -6.71 4.51
N ASN A 104 -13.18 -7.77 4.74
CA ASN A 104 -12.65 -9.01 5.34
C ASN A 104 -11.64 -9.70 4.41
N ARG A 105 -11.91 -9.72 3.10
CA ARG A 105 -10.98 -10.28 2.11
C ARG A 105 -9.72 -9.42 2.00
N LEU A 106 -9.85 -8.10 1.94
CA LEU A 106 -8.73 -7.15 1.97
C LEU A 106 -7.86 -7.39 3.20
N GLN A 107 -8.45 -7.48 4.39
CA GLN A 107 -7.70 -7.75 5.62
C GLN A 107 -6.92 -9.07 5.51
N SER A 108 -7.58 -10.14 5.06
CA SER A 108 -6.92 -11.46 4.94
C SER A 108 -5.75 -11.44 3.95
N THR A 109 -5.94 -10.83 2.77
CA THR A 109 -4.90 -10.71 1.74
C THR A 109 -3.73 -9.85 2.23
N VAL A 110 -4.02 -8.67 2.80
CA VAL A 110 -2.98 -7.76 3.31
C VAL A 110 -2.22 -8.39 4.48
N THR A 111 -2.90 -9.06 5.41
CA THR A 111 -2.22 -9.75 6.52
C THR A 111 -1.29 -10.86 6.01
N ALA A 112 -1.68 -11.61 4.98
CA ALA A 112 -0.83 -12.63 4.38
C ALA A 112 0.40 -12.03 3.70
N HIS A 113 0.21 -10.96 2.91
CA HIS A 113 1.28 -10.21 2.25
C HIS A 113 2.28 -9.64 3.27
N VAL A 114 1.79 -8.92 4.30
CA VAL A 114 2.63 -8.39 5.38
C VAL A 114 3.43 -9.49 6.07
N ALA A 115 2.82 -10.66 6.30
CA ALA A 115 3.51 -11.79 6.92
C ALA A 115 4.62 -12.36 6.02
N ASP A 116 4.38 -12.46 4.71
CA ASP A 116 5.40 -12.89 3.75
C ASP A 116 6.56 -11.88 3.68
N GLU A 117 6.26 -10.58 3.67
CA GLU A 117 7.31 -9.56 3.64
C GLU A 117 8.14 -9.53 4.93
N GLU A 118 7.51 -9.42 6.09
CA GLU A 118 8.22 -9.24 7.36
C GLU A 118 8.98 -10.49 7.82
N ASN A 119 8.49 -11.69 7.47
CA ASN A 119 9.13 -12.94 7.88
C ASN A 119 10.09 -13.52 6.83
N ARG A 120 10.04 -13.06 5.58
CA ARG A 120 10.88 -13.59 4.50
C ARG A 120 11.62 -12.52 3.72
N LEU A 121 10.90 -11.59 3.09
CA LEU A 121 11.51 -10.60 2.18
C LEU A 121 12.45 -9.64 2.94
N PHE A 122 11.99 -9.03 4.04
CA PHE A 122 12.79 -8.06 4.81
C PHE A 122 14.04 -8.67 5.44
N PRO A 123 14.01 -9.87 6.06
CA PRO A 123 15.22 -10.54 6.53
C PRO A 123 16.25 -10.77 5.41
N LEU A 124 15.82 -11.29 4.25
CA LEU A 124 16.70 -11.52 3.12
C LEU A 124 17.31 -10.23 2.58
N LEU A 125 16.51 -9.16 2.49
CA LEU A 125 16.98 -7.84 2.07
C LEU A 125 18.00 -7.27 3.07
N ALA A 126 17.75 -7.42 4.37
CA ALA A 126 18.64 -6.95 5.43
C ALA A 126 19.99 -7.67 5.41
N GLU A 127 20.01 -8.97 5.11
CA GLU A 127 21.24 -9.75 4.96
C GLU A 127 22.02 -9.38 3.69
N SER A 128 21.31 -8.97 2.64
CA SER A 128 21.88 -8.71 1.31
C SER A 128 22.35 -7.27 1.09
N CYS A 129 21.93 -6.32 1.93
CA CYS A 129 22.20 -4.89 1.78
C CYS A 129 23.05 -4.33 2.92
N SER A 130 23.85 -3.30 2.61
CA SER A 130 24.50 -2.52 3.67
C SER A 130 23.47 -1.65 4.43
N PRO A 131 23.74 -1.28 5.70
CA PRO A 131 22.87 -0.37 6.44
C PRO A 131 22.60 0.95 5.68
N GLN A 132 23.62 1.49 5.01
CA GLN A 132 23.51 2.72 4.23
C GLN A 132 22.57 2.55 3.03
N ALA A 133 22.61 1.39 2.35
CA ALA A 133 21.70 1.11 1.25
C ALA A 133 20.24 1.01 1.72
N LEU A 134 20.01 0.42 2.90
CA LEU A 134 18.68 0.34 3.51
C LEU A 134 18.15 1.72 3.93
N ASP A 135 19.02 2.59 4.45
CA ASP A 135 18.68 3.98 4.80
C ASP A 135 18.32 4.80 3.55
N GLU A 136 19.13 4.72 2.49
CA GLU A 136 18.86 5.38 1.21
C GLU A 136 17.56 4.89 0.57
N LEU A 137 17.25 3.60 0.70
CA LEU A 137 16.00 3.04 0.21
C LEU A 137 14.81 3.58 1.00
N GLY A 138 14.93 3.73 2.32
CA GLY A 138 13.91 4.34 3.18
C GLY A 138 13.59 5.79 2.76
N GLU A 139 14.59 6.59 2.42
CA GLU A 139 14.37 7.96 1.91
C GLU A 139 13.62 7.97 0.57
N LYS A 140 13.94 7.04 -0.34
CA LYS A 140 13.24 6.90 -1.63
C LYS A 140 11.78 6.51 -1.44
N ILE A 141 11.50 5.54 -0.56
CA ILE A 141 10.14 5.13 -0.19
C ILE A 141 9.35 6.30 0.39
N ARG A 142 9.91 7.03 1.36
CA ARG A 142 9.26 8.22 1.93
C ARG A 142 8.97 9.29 0.88
N SER A 143 9.89 9.50 -0.06
CA SER A 143 9.70 10.45 -1.15
C SER A 143 8.58 10.01 -2.10
N ALA A 144 8.56 8.72 -2.46
CA ALA A 144 7.53 8.10 -3.31
C ALA A 144 6.11 8.33 -2.76
N LYS A 145 5.92 8.00 -1.47
CA LYS A 145 4.63 8.10 -0.77
C LYS A 145 4.06 9.52 -0.80
N LYS A 146 4.91 10.55 -0.78
CA LYS A 146 4.49 11.96 -0.86
C LYS A 146 3.89 12.35 -2.21
N THR A 147 4.18 11.61 -3.27
CA THR A 147 3.71 11.90 -4.63
C THR A 147 2.79 10.82 -5.19
N ALA A 148 2.64 9.70 -4.49
CA ALA A 148 1.81 8.60 -4.92
C ALA A 148 0.32 9.02 -5.06
N PRO A 149 -0.41 8.33 -5.95
CA PRO A 149 -1.87 8.36 -6.02
C PRO A 149 -2.55 8.10 -4.66
N THR A 150 -3.81 8.48 -4.55
CA THR A 150 -4.64 8.23 -3.35
C THR A 150 -5.83 7.32 -3.63
N ARG A 151 -5.92 6.81 -4.87
CA ARG A 151 -7.00 5.96 -5.36
C ARG A 151 -6.45 4.76 -6.13
N PRO A 152 -7.22 3.67 -6.22
CA PRO A 152 -6.83 2.50 -7.00
C PRO A 152 -6.93 2.76 -8.51
N HIS A 153 -5.89 2.39 -9.22
CA HIS A 153 -5.70 2.44 -10.66
C HIS A 153 -5.27 1.06 -11.21
N PRO A 154 -6.08 -0.01 -11.10
CA PRO A 154 -5.69 -1.38 -11.46
C PRO A 154 -5.43 -1.63 -12.96
N ALA A 155 -5.59 -0.59 -13.80
CA ALA A 155 -5.24 -0.61 -15.22
C ALA A 155 -3.91 0.12 -15.50
N ALA A 156 -3.29 0.69 -14.48
CA ALA A 156 -1.95 1.24 -14.56
C ALA A 156 -0.91 0.10 -14.62
N PRO A 157 0.25 0.32 -15.23
CA PRO A 157 1.37 -0.59 -15.12
C PRO A 157 2.00 -0.51 -13.73
N ASP A 158 2.25 -1.67 -13.12
CA ASP A 158 2.76 -1.81 -11.74
C ASP A 158 4.31 -1.87 -11.69
N THR A 159 4.98 -1.99 -12.85
CA THR A 159 6.45 -2.11 -12.91
C THR A 159 7.16 -0.85 -13.45
N PRO A 160 8.35 -0.49 -12.93
CA PRO A 160 9.20 0.54 -13.51
C PRO A 160 9.74 0.17 -14.91
N PRO A 161 9.96 1.15 -15.82
CA PRO A 161 9.81 2.59 -15.65
C PRO A 161 8.38 3.10 -15.89
N ALA A 162 7.44 2.23 -16.28
CA ALA A 162 6.10 2.63 -16.69
C ALA A 162 5.28 3.21 -15.53
N ASN A 163 5.40 2.66 -14.32
CA ASN A 163 4.75 3.19 -13.11
C ASN A 163 5.25 4.60 -12.71
N LYS A 164 6.52 4.93 -13.00
CA LYS A 164 7.12 6.26 -12.72
C LYS A 164 6.52 7.39 -13.55
N LEU A 165 5.95 7.08 -14.72
CA LEU A 165 5.34 8.09 -15.60
C LEU A 165 3.94 8.52 -15.13
N LEU A 166 3.28 7.73 -14.29
CA LEU A 166 1.94 8.03 -13.76
C LEU A 166 2.00 8.79 -12.43
N ALA A 167 3.11 8.69 -11.70
CA ALA A 167 3.24 9.21 -10.33
C ALA A 167 2.95 10.72 -10.17
N PRO A 168 3.50 11.66 -10.97
CA PRO A 168 3.24 13.08 -10.72
C PRO A 168 1.89 13.58 -11.27
N GLY A 169 1.39 13.00 -12.37
CA GLY A 169 0.16 13.46 -13.03
C GLY A 169 -1.12 12.95 -12.37
N THR A 170 -1.20 11.64 -12.13
CA THR A 170 -2.40 10.99 -11.58
C THR A 170 -2.60 11.35 -10.11
N GLY A 171 -1.52 11.41 -9.31
CA GLY A 171 -1.60 11.80 -7.90
C GLY A 171 -2.12 13.23 -7.69
N MET A 172 -1.89 14.16 -8.62
CA MET A 172 -2.47 15.51 -8.56
C MET A 172 -3.97 15.51 -8.88
N VAL A 173 -4.41 14.70 -9.85
CA VAL A 173 -5.83 14.56 -10.20
C VAL A 173 -6.61 13.94 -9.05
N ASP A 174 -6.07 12.91 -8.40
CA ASP A 174 -6.72 12.29 -7.27
C ASP A 174 -6.86 13.26 -6.10
N ARG A 175 -5.83 14.05 -5.77
CA ARG A 175 -5.92 15.07 -4.70
C ARG A 175 -6.96 16.14 -4.98
N LEU A 176 -7.07 16.61 -6.23
CA LEU A 176 -8.12 17.55 -6.62
C LEU A 176 -9.51 16.92 -6.41
N ARG A 177 -9.66 15.64 -6.79
CA ARG A 177 -10.90 14.90 -6.57
C ARG A 177 -11.19 14.73 -5.08
N ASP A 178 -10.20 14.41 -4.27
CA ASP A 178 -10.36 14.22 -2.83
C ASP A 178 -10.79 15.52 -2.13
N MET A 179 -10.25 16.67 -2.57
CA MET A 179 -10.71 18.00 -2.14
C MET A 179 -12.19 18.26 -2.48
N LEU A 180 -12.66 17.80 -3.65
CA LEU A 180 -14.04 17.95 -4.12
C LEU A 180 -15.00 16.99 -3.40
N THR A 181 -14.58 15.76 -3.14
CA THR A 181 -15.42 14.74 -2.49
C THR A 181 -15.35 14.79 -0.97
N GLY A 182 -14.47 15.61 -0.40
CA GLY A 182 -14.26 15.70 1.05
C GLY A 182 -13.45 14.55 1.65
N ARG A 183 -12.80 13.72 0.81
CA ARG A 183 -11.99 12.58 1.24
C ARG A 183 -10.64 13.09 1.79
N GLY A 184 -10.21 12.61 2.96
CA GLY A 184 -8.92 13.00 3.57
C GLY A 184 -8.89 14.36 4.29
N ARG A 185 -10.03 14.85 4.81
CA ARG A 185 -10.10 16.06 5.66
C ARG A 185 -10.00 15.77 7.17
N GLY A 186 -9.46 14.61 7.56
CA GLY A 186 -9.19 14.21 8.94
C GLY A 186 -7.69 14.20 9.22
#